data_AF-A0A4P2QGC9-F1
#
_entry.id   AF-A0A4P2QGC9-F1
#
_cell.length_a   1.000
_cell.length_b   1.000
_cell.length_c   1.000
_cell.angle_alpha   90.00
_cell.angle_beta   90.00
_cell.angle_gamma   90.00
#
_symmetry.space_group_name_H-M   'P 1'
#
loop_
_entity.id
_entity.type
_entity.pdbx_description
1 polymer ?
#
loop_
_entity_poly.entity_id
_entity_poly.type
_entity_poly.pdbx_seq_one_letter_code
_entity_poly.pdbx_strand_id
1 'polypeptide(L)'
;MIEGALKGTANLDPRPTLEGAANAEHRLRGTLTHPICISVDAVADSALRAHQAASGATELRCDVCDAAIEGEPAGRGLYVWSRGDELRFEEPALCGGCAVAIGMTALSAWNVEEEEG
;
A
#
# COMPACT_ATOMS: atom_id res chain seq x y z
N MET A 1 -20.27 -55.96 -24.74
CA MET A 1 -21.41 -55.11 -24.38
C MET A 1 -20.91 -54.07 -23.38
N ILE A 2 -21.15 -52.79 -23.70
CA ILE A 2 -20.99 -51.52 -22.95
C ILE A 2 -19.57 -51.16 -22.44
N GLU A 3 -18.86 -50.17 -23.02
CA GLU A 3 -18.95 -48.70 -22.78
C GLU A 3 -18.64 -48.33 -21.31
N GLY A 4 -17.81 -47.36 -20.93
CA GLY A 4 -17.24 -46.21 -21.64
C GLY A 4 -16.28 -45.45 -20.70
N ALA A 5 -15.71 -44.37 -21.23
CA ALA A 5 -14.56 -43.66 -20.72
C ALA A 5 -14.88 -42.50 -19.74
N LEU A 6 -13.84 -42.05 -19.03
CA LEU A 6 -13.55 -40.66 -18.63
C LEU A 6 -14.50 -39.94 -17.64
N LYS A 7 -13.90 -39.41 -16.55
CA LYS A 7 -13.73 -37.96 -16.24
C LYS A 7 -14.15 -37.52 -14.83
N GLY A 8 -13.22 -36.82 -14.17
CA GLY A 8 -13.48 -35.83 -13.08
C GLY A 8 -13.77 -36.45 -11.71
N THR A 9 -13.47 -35.84 -10.56
CA THR A 9 -13.00 -34.49 -10.21
C THR A 9 -12.63 -34.48 -8.71
N ALA A 10 -11.80 -33.52 -8.34
CA ALA A 10 -11.76 -32.85 -7.02
C ALA A 10 -11.12 -33.60 -5.83
N ASN A 11 -9.89 -33.18 -5.55
CA ASN A 11 -9.39 -32.67 -4.28
C ASN A 11 -10.37 -32.73 -3.07
N LEU A 12 -9.97 -33.46 -2.03
CA LEU A 12 -10.42 -33.24 -0.65
C LEU A 12 -9.18 -33.11 0.24
N ASP A 13 -8.54 -31.95 0.14
CA ASP A 13 -7.67 -31.40 1.17
C ASP A 13 -8.35 -31.55 2.55
N PRO A 14 -7.64 -32.02 3.59
CA PRO A 14 -8.17 -31.99 4.94
C PRO A 14 -8.28 -30.52 5.36
N ARG A 15 -9.52 -30.04 5.49
CA ARG A 15 -9.85 -28.79 6.17
C ARG A 15 -9.18 -28.77 7.55
N PRO A 16 -8.34 -27.78 7.90
CA PRO A 16 -7.89 -27.62 9.27
C PRO A 16 -9.09 -27.22 10.14
N THR A 17 -9.32 -27.99 11.20
CA THR A 17 -10.36 -27.75 12.20
C THR A 17 -10.10 -26.45 12.97
N LEU A 18 -11.17 -25.72 13.27
CA LEU A 18 -11.20 -24.39 13.90
C LEU A 18 -10.79 -24.35 15.39
N GLU A 19 -10.29 -25.45 15.96
CA GLU A 19 -10.03 -25.57 17.41
C GLU A 19 -8.56 -25.37 17.80
N GLY A 20 -7.71 -24.87 16.90
CA GLY A 20 -6.29 -24.57 17.15
C GLY A 20 -5.88 -23.09 17.04
N ALA A 21 -6.83 -22.16 16.88
CA ALA A 21 -6.54 -20.75 16.57
C ALA A 21 -6.38 -19.84 17.80
N ALA A 22 -6.59 -20.33 19.03
CA ALA A 22 -6.59 -19.49 20.24
C ALA A 22 -5.18 -19.20 20.82
N ASN A 23 -4.11 -19.71 20.20
CA ASN A 23 -2.75 -19.68 20.78
C ASN A 23 -1.75 -18.87 19.95
N ALA A 24 -2.16 -18.32 18.79
CA ALA A 24 -1.27 -17.63 17.85
C ALA A 24 -1.31 -16.09 17.99
N GLU A 25 -2.26 -15.54 18.75
CA GLU A 25 -2.52 -14.09 18.78
C GLU A 25 -1.75 -13.33 19.88
N HIS A 26 -0.87 -14.00 20.64
CA HIS A 26 -0.17 -13.36 21.76
C HIS A 26 1.35 -13.20 21.56
N ARG A 27 1.79 -12.78 20.37
CA ARG A 27 3.20 -12.37 20.16
C ARG A 27 3.45 -11.14 19.29
N LEU A 28 2.41 -10.44 18.84
CA LEU A 28 2.54 -9.20 18.06
C LEU A 28 2.22 -7.94 18.89
N ARG A 29 2.20 -8.04 20.22
CA ARG A 29 2.10 -6.89 21.13
C ARG A 29 3.47 -6.56 21.69
N GLY A 30 4.09 -5.52 21.15
CA GLY A 30 5.18 -4.81 21.82
C GLY A 30 6.57 -4.98 21.21
N THR A 31 6.75 -4.72 19.93
CA THR A 31 8.02 -4.19 19.44
C THR A 31 7.77 -2.75 19.01
N LEU A 32 8.31 -1.82 19.80
CA LEU A 32 8.59 -0.45 19.39
C LEU A 32 9.07 -0.49 17.94
N THR A 33 8.35 0.18 17.04
CA THR A 33 8.74 0.43 15.65
C THR A 33 9.99 1.30 15.64
N HIS A 34 11.13 0.71 15.99
CA HIS A 34 12.42 1.31 15.71
C HIS A 34 12.53 1.40 14.19
N PRO A 35 12.85 2.56 13.62
CA PRO A 35 13.12 2.66 12.20
C PRO A 35 14.27 1.72 11.88
N ILE A 36 13.99 0.70 11.06
CA ILE A 36 15.01 -0.24 10.62
C ILE A 36 15.77 0.44 9.49
N CYS A 37 16.96 0.96 9.78
CA CYS A 37 17.89 1.37 8.73
C CYS A 37 18.49 0.11 8.10
N ILE A 38 17.93 -0.33 6.98
CA ILE A 38 18.59 -1.28 6.08
C ILE A 38 19.39 -0.51 5.04
N SER A 39 20.68 -0.79 4.92
CA SER A 39 21.49 -0.34 3.80
C SER A 39 21.02 -1.06 2.54
N VAL A 40 20.74 -0.34 1.46
CA VAL A 40 20.47 -0.94 0.16
C VAL A 40 21.75 -1.62 -0.33
N ASP A 41 21.75 -2.94 -0.46
CA ASP A 41 22.87 -3.68 -1.04
C ASP A 41 22.85 -3.59 -2.58
N ALA A 42 23.94 -4.02 -3.23
CA ALA A 42 24.09 -3.92 -4.68
C ALA A 42 23.05 -4.75 -5.46
N VAL A 43 22.52 -5.84 -4.88
CA VAL A 43 21.47 -6.65 -5.50
C VAL A 43 20.14 -5.91 -5.42
N ALA A 44 19.82 -5.34 -4.26
CA ALA A 44 18.63 -4.52 -4.06
C ALA A 44 18.62 -3.27 -4.97
N ASP A 45 19.75 -2.57 -5.09
CA ASP A 45 19.88 -1.42 -6.00
C ASP A 45 19.71 -1.84 -7.47
N SER A 46 20.31 -2.97 -7.87
CA SER A 46 20.16 -3.50 -9.24
C SER A 46 18.73 -3.91 -9.56
N ALA A 47 18.02 -4.52 -8.60
CA ALA A 47 16.62 -4.90 -8.75
C ALA A 47 15.72 -3.67 -8.90
N LEU A 48 15.95 -2.62 -8.10
CA LEU A 48 15.22 -1.36 -8.19
C LEU A 48 15.42 -0.69 -9.56
N ARG A 49 16.67 -0.61 -10.03
CA ARG A 49 16.99 -0.04 -11.35
C ARG A 49 16.36 -0.84 -12.49
N ALA A 50 16.40 -2.17 -12.42
CA ALA A 50 15.78 -3.03 -13.41
C ALA A 50 14.25 -2.84 -13.43
N HIS A 51 13.62 -2.69 -12.26
CA HIS A 51 12.20 -2.40 -12.16
C HIS A 51 11.86 -1.04 -12.78
N GLN A 52 12.62 0.02 -12.46
CA GLN A 52 12.44 1.35 -13.04
C GLN A 52 12.62 1.37 -14.57
N ALA A 53 13.61 0.62 -15.08
CA ALA A 53 13.84 0.49 -16.52
C ALA A 53 12.75 -0.33 -17.23
N ALA A 54 12.19 -1.34 -16.54
CA ALA A 54 11.10 -2.17 -17.05
C ALA A 54 9.75 -1.45 -17.03
N SER A 55 9.51 -0.57 -16.05
CA SER A 55 8.34 0.31 -15.98
C SER A 55 8.42 1.45 -17.02
N GLY A 56 9.04 1.22 -18.18
CA GLY A 56 9.38 2.17 -19.23
C GLY A 56 8.20 3.00 -19.75
N ALA A 57 7.82 3.99 -18.98
CA ALA A 57 7.04 5.18 -19.25
C ALA A 57 7.02 5.95 -17.91
N THR A 58 7.02 7.27 -17.96
CA THR A 58 6.65 8.13 -16.82
C THR A 58 5.15 7.94 -16.53
N GLU A 59 4.74 6.72 -16.16
CA GLU A 59 3.36 6.41 -15.79
C GLU A 59 3.08 7.21 -14.51
N LEU A 60 2.25 8.24 -14.63
CA LEU A 60 1.82 9.01 -13.48
C LEU A 60 0.99 8.07 -12.61
N ARG A 61 1.40 7.90 -11.34
CA ARG A 61 0.75 6.97 -10.42
C ARG A 61 0.24 7.68 -9.18
N CYS A 62 -0.86 7.19 -8.65
CA CYS A 62 -1.39 7.65 -7.39
C CYS A 62 -0.47 7.21 -6.26
N ASP A 63 0.01 8.16 -5.46
CA ASP A 63 0.92 7.88 -4.35
C ASP A 63 0.29 7.00 -3.25
N VAL A 64 -1.04 6.99 -3.16
CA VAL A 64 -1.76 6.26 -2.10
C VAL A 64 -2.10 4.82 -2.49
N CYS A 65 -2.61 4.62 -3.71
CA CYS A 65 -3.09 3.30 -4.14
C CYS A 65 -2.27 2.69 -5.28
N ASP A 66 -1.22 3.38 -5.73
CA ASP A 66 -0.32 2.96 -6.81
C ASP A 66 -1.01 2.74 -8.18
N ALA A 67 -2.28 3.13 -8.29
CA ALA A 67 -3.03 3.05 -9.54
C ALA A 67 -2.46 4.03 -10.57
N ALA A 68 -2.37 3.59 -11.83
CA ALA A 68 -2.05 4.43 -12.96
C ALA A 68 -3.08 5.56 -13.12
N ILE A 69 -2.60 6.77 -13.40
CA ILE A 69 -3.38 7.97 -13.66
C ILE A 69 -3.22 8.31 -15.15
N GLU A 70 -4.34 8.24 -15.86
CA GLU A 70 -4.43 8.70 -17.25
C GLU A 70 -4.67 10.22 -17.27
N GLY A 71 -3.77 10.97 -17.91
CA GLY A 71 -3.86 12.42 -18.02
C GLY A 71 -3.39 13.15 -16.76
N GLU A 72 -4.14 14.18 -16.34
CA GLU A 72 -3.79 15.01 -15.17
C GLU A 72 -4.29 14.39 -13.86
N PRO A 73 -3.54 14.54 -12.75
CA PRO A 73 -3.99 14.07 -11.46
C PRO A 73 -5.20 14.88 -10.97
N ALA A 74 -6.17 14.19 -10.38
CA ALA A 74 -7.39 14.82 -9.87
C ALA A 74 -7.13 15.68 -8.63
N GLY A 75 -6.00 15.46 -7.95
CA GLY A 75 -5.52 16.26 -6.84
C GLY A 75 -4.05 15.96 -6.56
N ARG A 76 -3.46 16.75 -5.65
CA ARG A 76 -2.10 16.53 -5.15
C ARG A 76 -2.11 16.50 -3.64
N GLY A 77 -1.33 15.59 -3.06
CA GLY A 77 -1.01 15.61 -1.64
C GLY A 77 0.05 16.68 -1.35
N LEU A 78 0.46 16.78 -0.08
CA LEU A 78 1.58 17.62 0.33
C LEU A 78 2.39 16.91 1.41
N TYR A 79 3.64 16.58 1.08
CA TYR A 79 4.65 16.21 2.07
C TYR A 79 5.49 17.42 2.43
N VAL A 80 5.73 17.60 3.73
CA VAL A 80 6.54 18.69 4.27
C VAL A 80 7.63 18.08 5.14
N TRP A 81 8.88 18.41 4.84
CA TRP A 81 10.03 18.05 5.67
C TRP A 81 10.71 19.30 6.19
N SER A 82 11.02 19.32 7.48
CA SER A 82 11.82 20.37 8.11
C SER A 82 13.17 19.82 8.56
N ARG A 83 14.25 20.56 8.30
CA ARG A 83 15.59 20.29 8.83
C ARG A 83 16.25 21.60 9.25
N GLY A 84 16.24 21.87 10.55
CA GLY A 84 16.63 23.19 11.05
C GLY A 84 15.69 24.24 10.46
N ASP A 85 16.25 25.23 9.77
CA ASP A 85 15.50 26.30 9.10
C ASP A 85 15.10 25.94 7.66
N GLU A 86 15.51 24.77 7.14
CA GLU A 86 15.15 24.34 5.79
C GLU A 86 13.77 23.65 5.78
N LEU A 87 12.88 24.11 4.90
CA LEU A 87 11.63 23.45 4.57
C LEU A 87 11.67 22.93 3.14
N ARG A 88 11.28 21.67 2.97
CA ARG A 88 11.09 21.04 1.65
C ARG A 88 9.66 20.59 1.51
N PHE A 89 9.14 20.75 0.30
CA PHE A 89 7.77 20.43 -0.08
C PHE A 89 7.80 19.47 -1.27
N GLU A 90 6.91 18.48 -1.26
CA GLU A 90 6.66 17.60 -2.40
C GLU A 90 5.15 17.42 -2.56
N GLU A 91 4.68 17.49 -3.80
CA GLU A 91 3.26 17.43 -4.16
C GLU A 91 2.94 16.16 -4.97
N PRO A 92 2.83 15.00 -4.29
CA PRO A 92 2.56 13.72 -4.95
C PRO A 92 1.20 13.71 -5.65
N ALA A 93 1.12 13.03 -6.79
CA ALA A 93 -0.11 12.91 -7.57
C ALA A 93 -1.12 11.97 -6.91
N LEU A 94 -2.41 12.33 -6.95
CA LEU A 94 -3.52 11.53 -6.44
C LEU A 94 -4.56 11.26 -7.52
N CYS A 95 -5.09 10.03 -7.54
CA CYS A 95 -6.27 9.71 -8.34
C CYS A 95 -7.53 10.31 -7.71
N GLY A 96 -8.63 10.36 -8.46
CA GLY A 96 -9.88 10.98 -7.99
C GLY A 96 -10.42 10.39 -6.68
N GLY A 97 -10.34 9.06 -6.51
CA GLY A 97 -10.80 8.41 -5.27
C GLY A 97 -9.98 8.82 -4.05
N CYS A 98 -8.65 8.78 -4.16
CA CYS A 98 -7.75 9.12 -3.05
C CYS A 98 -7.77 10.63 -2.75
N ALA A 99 -7.83 11.49 -3.76
CA ALA A 99 -7.94 12.94 -3.58
C ALA A 99 -9.21 13.31 -2.79
N VAL A 100 -10.36 12.74 -3.16
CA VAL A 100 -11.63 12.99 -2.46
C VAL A 100 -11.59 12.42 -1.04
N ALA A 101 -11.16 11.17 -0.87
CA ALA A 101 -11.11 10.54 0.45
C ALA A 101 -10.25 11.34 1.42
N ILE A 102 -9.03 11.72 1.01
CA ILE A 102 -8.13 12.51 1.84
C ILE A 102 -8.72 13.90 2.12
N GLY A 103 -9.23 14.59 1.10
CA GLY A 103 -9.82 15.92 1.26
C GLY A 103 -11.00 15.93 2.23
N MET A 104 -11.89 14.94 2.15
CA MET A 104 -13.03 14.82 3.06
C MET A 104 -12.60 14.48 4.49
N THR A 105 -11.61 13.59 4.66
CA THR A 105 -11.08 13.27 5.99
C THR A 105 -10.40 14.48 6.63
N ALA A 106 -9.62 15.26 5.87
CA ALA A 106 -8.98 16.47 6.36
C ALA A 106 -10.01 17.53 6.80
N LEU A 107 -11.03 17.78 5.97
CA LEU A 107 -12.12 18.69 6.32
C LEU A 107 -12.88 18.24 7.57
N SER A 108 -13.13 16.94 7.70
CA SER A 108 -13.79 16.37 8.89
C SER A 108 -12.93 16.55 10.15
N ALA A 109 -11.61 16.36 10.04
CA ALA A 109 -10.70 16.53 11.17
C ALA A 109 -10.65 17.99 11.63
N TRP A 110 -10.58 18.94 10.70
CA TRP A 110 -10.62 20.37 11.04
C TRP A 110 -11.93 20.79 11.71
N ASN A 111 -13.08 20.30 11.24
CA ASN A 111 -14.35 20.60 11.90
C ASN A 111 -14.39 20.09 13.35
N VAL A 112 -13.75 18.96 13.66
CA VAL A 112 -13.65 18.44 15.03
C VAL A 112 -12.77 19.35 15.90
N GLU A 113 -11.64 19.82 15.36
CA GLU A 113 -10.74 20.73 16.07
C GLU A 113 -11.39 22.09 16.36
N GLU A 114 -12.29 22.58 15.49
CA GLU A 114 -13.03 23.83 15.74
C GLU A 114 -14.19 23.68 16.75
N GLU A 115 -14.77 22.50 16.92
CA GLU A 115 -15.86 22.26 17.90
C GLU A 115 -15.33 22.09 19.34
N GLU A 116 -14.05 21.71 19.52
CA GLU A 116 -13.38 21.60 20.82
C GLU A 116 -12.67 22.88 21.28
N GLY A 117 -12.79 23.98 20.52
CA GLY A 117 -12.18 25.29 20.76
C GLY A 117 -13.06 26.32 21.46
#